data_AF-A0A3Q8XFZ3-F1
#
_entry.id   AF-A0A3Q8XFZ3-F1
#
_cell.length_a   1.000
_cell.length_b   1.000
_cell.length_c   1.000
_cell.angle_alpha   90.00
_cell.angle_beta   90.00
_cell.angle_gamma   90.00
#
_symmetry.space_group_name_H-M   'P 1'
#
loop_
_entity.id
_entity.type
_entity.pdbx_description
1 polymer ?
#
loop_
_entity_poly.entity_id
_entity_poly.type
_entity_poly.pdbx_seq_one_letter_code
_entity_poly.pdbx_strand_id
1 'polypeptide(L)' 'MLTIILSEQEKYGQIIELQNESCERNVIASSLEDFIQINIDQLKNLTIFVTHSFKQWLNHSVYDF' A
#
# COMPACT_ATOMS: atom_id res chain seq x y z
N MET A 1 0.88 -15.87 36.38
CA MET A 1 1.06 -16.70 35.17
C MET A 1 0.83 -15.80 33.98
N LEU A 2 1.89 -15.38 33.28
CA LEU A 2 1.77 -14.60 32.05
C LEU A 2 1.38 -15.58 30.94
N THR A 3 0.12 -15.58 30.54
CA THR A 3 -0.31 -16.28 29.33
C THR A 3 0.27 -15.52 28.15
N ILE A 4 1.45 -15.93 27.70
CA ILE A 4 1.95 -15.54 26.38
C ILE A 4 1.03 -16.26 25.41
N ILE A 5 0.02 -15.57 24.91
CA ILE A 5 -0.71 -16.00 23.72
C ILE A 5 0.32 -15.90 22.62
N LEU A 6 1.07 -16.98 22.40
CA LEU A 6 1.82 -17.18 21.17
C LEU A 6 0.74 -17.21 20.09
N SER A 7 0.47 -16.07 19.50
CA SER A 7 -0.28 -16.01 18.25
C SER A 7 0.61 -16.72 17.23
N GLU A 8 0.39 -18.02 17.07
CA GLU A 8 1.19 -18.89 16.18
C GLU A 8 1.17 -18.43 14.71
N GLN A 9 0.37 -17.41 14.39
CA GLN A 9 0.24 -16.80 13.06
C GLN A 9 0.88 -15.40 12.96
N GLU A 10 1.19 -14.71 14.07
CA GLU A 10 1.78 -13.37 14.04
C GLU A 10 3.31 -13.46 13.92
N LYS A 11 3.85 -12.95 12.82
CA LYS A 11 5.30 -12.95 12.56
C LYS A 11 5.94 -11.75 13.25
N TYR A 12 7.01 -11.97 14.01
CA TYR A 12 7.80 -10.87 14.57
C TYR A 12 8.33 -9.96 13.46
N GLY A 13 8.14 -8.65 13.61
CA GLY A 13 8.56 -7.66 12.61
C GLY A 13 7.56 -7.40 11.47
N GLN A 14 6.37 -8.01 11.51
CA GLN A 14 5.28 -7.68 10.60
C GLN A 14 4.76 -6.25 10.84
N ILE A 15 4.27 -5.61 9.78
CA ILE A 15 3.65 -4.29 9.85
C ILE A 15 2.15 -4.48 9.98
N ILE A 16 1.56 -3.82 10.97
CA ILE A 16 0.13 -3.85 11.23
C ILE A 16 -0.46 -2.44 11.12
N GLU A 17 -1.67 -2.36 10.59
CA GLU A 17 -2.50 -1.16 10.68
C GLU A 17 -3.30 -1.20 11.98
N LEU A 18 -3.19 -0.14 12.77
CA LEU A 18 -4.02 0.08 13.95
C LEU A 18 -5.09 1.11 13.60
N GLN A 19 -6.34 0.68 13.60
CA GLN A 19 -7.46 1.58 13.37
C GLN A 19 -7.97 2.09 14.73
N ASN A 20 -8.10 3.41 14.89
CA ASN A 20 -8.54 3.99 16.17
C ASN A 20 -9.95 3.53 16.59
N GLU A 21 -10.80 3.20 15.62
CA GLU A 21 -12.21 2.84 15.85
C GLU A 21 -12.45 1.33 15.89
N SER A 22 -11.47 0.53 15.45
CA SER A 22 -11.56 -0.92 15.42
C SER A 22 -10.40 -1.51 16.20
N CYS A 23 -10.71 -2.38 17.18
CA CYS A 23 -9.69 -3.15 17.90
C CYS A 23 -9.07 -4.26 17.03
N GLU A 24 -9.47 -4.33 15.75
CA GLU A 24 -8.95 -5.27 14.76
C GLU A 24 -7.56 -4.87 14.29
N ARG A 25 -6.64 -5.83 14.32
CA ARG A 25 -5.29 -5.66 13.77
C ARG A 25 -5.29 -6.22 12.36
N ASN A 26 -5.01 -5.38 11.38
CA ASN A 26 -4.81 -5.82 10.01
C ASN A 26 -3.32 -5.91 9.71
N VAL A 27 -2.83 -7.09 9.34
CA VAL A 27 -1.42 -7.27 8.92
C VAL A 27 -1.29 -6.79 7.47
N ILE A 28 -0.52 -5.73 7.25
CA ILE A 28 -0.39 -5.07 5.94
C ILE A 28 0.92 -5.38 5.23
N ALA A 29 1.95 -5.87 5.94
CA ALA A 29 3.19 -6.35 5.34
C ALA A 29 3.93 -7.31 6.27
N SER A 30 4.77 -8.18 5.70
CA SER A 30 5.54 -9.18 6.46
C SER A 30 6.82 -8.62 7.08
N SER A 31 7.29 -7.46 6.59
CA SER A 31 8.44 -6.73 7.06
C SER A 31 8.32 -5.23 6.70
N LEU A 32 9.18 -4.40 7.30
CA LEU A 32 9.28 -2.98 6.93
C LEU A 32 9.76 -2.79 5.49
N GLU A 33 10.68 -3.64 5.03
CA GLU A 33 11.20 -3.61 3.66
C GLU A 33 10.08 -3.88 2.65
N ASP A 34 9.28 -4.93 2.89
CA ASP A 34 8.12 -5.25 2.06
C ASP A 34 7.14 -4.07 2.01
N PHE A 35 6.85 -3.45 3.15
CA PHE A 35 5.95 -2.31 3.23
C PHE A 35 6.47 -1.12 2.40
N ILE A 36 7.74 -0.79 2.52
CA ILE A 36 8.36 0.29 1.74
C ILE A 36 8.29 -0.02 0.25
N GLN A 37 8.60 -1.25 -0.15
CA GLN A 37 8.58 -1.67 -1.55
C GLN A 37 7.16 -1.59 -2.15
N ILE A 38 6.15 -2.06 -1.41
CA ILE A 38 4.72 -1.95 -1.80
C ILE A 38 4.35 -0.48 -2.06
N ASN A 39 4.72 0.43 -1.16
CA ASN A 39 4.41 1.86 -1.32
C ASN A 39 5.14 2.49 -2.52
N ILE A 40 6.41 2.13 -2.74
CA ILE A 40 7.17 2.57 -3.93
C ILE A 40 6.48 2.12 -5.21
N ASP A 41 6.03 0.87 -5.27
CA ASP A 41 5.41 0.32 -6.47
C ASP A 41 4.00 0.91 -6.71
N GLN A 42 3.26 1.21 -5.66
CA GLN A 42 2.02 1.98 -5.76
C GLN A 42 2.26 3.40 -6.32
N LEU A 43 3.30 4.10 -5.83
CA LEU A 43 3.66 5.44 -6.33
C LEU A 43 4.10 5.42 -7.80
N LYS A 44 4.86 4.41 -8.21
CA LYS A 44 5.22 4.21 -9.64
C LYS A 44 3.98 4.00 -10.50
N ASN A 45 3.05 3.15 -10.05
CA ASN A 45 1.80 2.90 -10.77
C ASN A 45 0.95 4.16 -10.92
N LEU A 46 0.83 4.96 -9.86
CA LEU A 46 0.14 6.24 -9.90
C LEU A 46 0.80 7.19 -10.91
N THR A 47 2.14 7.26 -10.91
CA THR A 47 2.91 8.11 -11.83
C THR A 47 2.69 7.70 -13.29
N ILE A 48 2.72 6.40 -13.57
CA ILE A 48 2.44 5.84 -14.90
C ILE A 48 1.01 6.19 -15.33
N PHE A 49 0.03 5.99 -14.45
CA PHE A 49 -1.37 6.29 -14.73
C PHE A 49 -1.58 7.77 -15.06
N VAL A 50 -1.03 8.68 -14.26
CA VAL A 50 -1.14 10.14 -14.48
C VAL A 50 -0.47 10.53 -15.80
N THR A 51 0.72 10.01 -16.07
CA THR A 51 1.45 10.30 -17.33
C THR A 51 0.67 9.82 -18.54
N HIS A 52 0.08 8.62 -18.46
CA HIS A 52 -0.74 8.06 -19.52
C HIS A 52 -2.00 8.89 -19.76
N SER A 53 -2.71 9.24 -18.69
CA SER A 53 -3.93 10.05 -18.74
C SER A 53 -3.67 11.43 -19.33
N PHE A 54 -2.57 12.07 -18.91
CA PHE A 54 -2.15 13.35 -19.46
C PHE A 54 -1.81 13.27 -20.95
N LYS A 55 -1.11 12.21 -21.37
CA LYS A 55 -0.81 11.98 -22.80
C LYS A 55 -2.09 11.78 -23.64
N GLN A 56 -3.05 11.02 -23.13
CA GLN A 56 -4.35 10.84 -23.82
C GLN A 56 -5.09 12.17 -23.94
N TRP A 57 -5.13 12.94 -22.84
CA TRP A 57 -5.75 14.27 -22.84
C TRP A 57 -5.11 15.21 -23.86
N LEU A 58 -3.77 15.28 -23.91
CA LEU A 58 -3.06 16.07 -24.92
C LEU A 58 -3.40 15.64 -26.34
N ASN A 59 -3.42 14.32 -26.60
CA ASN A 59 -3.76 13.82 -27.93
C ASN A 59 -5.18 14.27 -28.33
N HIS A 60 -6.18 14.11 -27.46
CA HIS A 60 -7.54 14.54 -27.75
C HIS A 60 -7.65 16.06 -27.94
N SER A 61 -6.97 16.84 -27.10
CA SER A 61 -6.99 18.32 -27.20
C SER A 61 -6.34 18.88 -28.47
N VAL A 62 -5.42 18.14 -29.11
CA VAL A 62 -4.72 18.60 -30.33
C VAL A 62 -5.50 18.27 -31.61
N TYR A 63 -6.37 17.25 -31.60
CA TYR A 63 -7.19 16.87 -32.75
C TYR A 63 -8.57 17.55 -32.79
N ASP A 64 -8.95 18.30 -31.74
CA ASP A 64 -10.20 19.09 -31.67
C ASP A 64 -10.06 20.52 -32.24
N PHE A 65 -8.97 20.85 -32.93
CA PHE A 65 -8.68 22.15 -33.57
C PHE A 65 -8.54 21.99 -35.10
#